data_AF-A0A1Y2SKL8-F1
#
_entry.id   AF-A0A1Y2SKL8-F1
#
_cell.length_a   1.000
_cell.length_b   1.000
_cell.length_c   1.000
_cell.angle_alpha   90.00
_cell.angle_beta   90.00
_cell.angle_gamma   90.00
#
_symmetry.space_group_name_H-M   'P 1'
#
loop_
_entity.id
_entity.type
_entity.pdbx_description
1 polymer ?
#
loop_
_entity_poly.entity_id
_entity_poly.type
_entity_poly.pdbx_seq_one_letter_code
_entity_poly.pdbx_strand_id
1 'polypeptide(L)'
;MLKRINSFNGYISKRLFQSPSFNILPPDNILNININHNNPRLINGYIPAVKEVELNEAISSVSQLHHSILNDGWFNHILDIDNQKETRQEIRNKTGLWNMRCHTTNKMLVTMTEKFNKNHLDKKDQYCDTYAYFILYIDRIPIGAMLFKGYTDESIVYPEIELLVTHPGIQNCAYLLMEAAVNKSYQIGCIGNVKLLMAEEELYGYVYARMGFTHWTCNELILIPSQSDVWIFTPPHGGYRFKGTCLKSID
;
A
#
# COMPACT_ATOMS: atom_id res chain seq x y z
N MET A 1 13.63 -20.25 -31.43
CA MET A 1 12.76 -20.03 -30.25
C MET A 1 13.13 -18.70 -29.62
N LEU A 2 12.36 -17.65 -29.88
CA LEU A 2 12.64 -16.31 -29.35
C LEU A 2 11.91 -16.16 -28.00
N LYS A 3 12.68 -16.03 -26.91
CA LYS A 3 12.20 -15.60 -25.60
C LYS A 3 11.60 -14.20 -25.74
N ARG A 4 10.29 -14.07 -25.62
CA ARG A 4 9.65 -12.76 -25.40
C ARG A 4 9.90 -12.36 -23.94
N ILE A 5 10.71 -11.32 -23.77
CA ILE A 5 10.80 -10.55 -22.53
C ILE A 5 9.49 -9.76 -22.47
N ASN A 6 8.63 -10.07 -21.51
CA ASN A 6 7.33 -9.40 -21.34
C ASN A 6 7.57 -7.97 -20.83
N SER A 7 7.63 -6.99 -21.75
CA SER A 7 7.50 -5.57 -21.41
C SER A 7 6.07 -5.07 -21.65
N PHE A 8 5.69 -4.09 -20.85
CA PHE A 8 4.33 -3.69 -20.50
C PHE A 8 3.62 -2.78 -21.52
N ASN A 9 3.70 -3.06 -22.84
CA ASN A 9 3.22 -2.12 -23.87
C ASN A 9 2.04 -2.65 -24.71
N GLY A 10 0.92 -1.91 -24.67
CA GLY A 10 0.02 -1.75 -25.83
C GLY A 10 -1.49 -1.85 -25.55
N TYR A 11 -2.22 -0.78 -25.90
CA TYR A 11 -3.66 -0.63 -26.22
C TYR A 11 -4.61 0.06 -25.21
N ILE A 12 -5.31 1.10 -25.72
CA ILE A 12 -6.08 2.21 -25.06
C ILE A 12 -7.62 2.05 -25.19
N SER A 13 -8.41 2.54 -24.20
CA SER A 13 -9.56 3.46 -24.42
C SER A 13 -10.35 3.86 -23.14
N LYS A 14 -10.25 5.18 -22.82
CA LYS A 14 -11.20 6.22 -22.33
C LYS A 14 -12.09 6.09 -21.07
N ARG A 15 -12.03 7.22 -20.31
CA ARG A 15 -12.97 7.85 -19.33
C ARG A 15 -13.02 7.28 -17.91
N LEU A 16 -12.74 8.13 -16.91
CA LEU A 16 -13.53 8.33 -15.69
C LEU A 16 -13.03 9.58 -14.91
N PHE A 17 -13.95 10.16 -14.12
CA PHE A 17 -13.97 11.52 -13.59
C PHE A 17 -13.01 11.77 -12.40
N GLN A 18 -12.49 13.00 -12.31
CA GLN A 18 -11.53 13.47 -11.31
C GLN A 18 -12.21 13.75 -9.96
N SER A 19 -11.66 13.17 -8.87
CA SER A 19 -11.98 13.48 -7.46
C SER A 19 -10.78 14.18 -6.79
N PRO A 20 -10.92 15.03 -5.76
CA PRO A 20 -9.80 15.80 -5.21
C PRO A 20 -8.84 15.02 -4.30
N SER A 21 -9.05 13.72 -4.04
CA SER A 21 -8.10 12.95 -3.23
C SER A 21 -6.99 12.37 -4.09
N PHE A 22 -5.80 12.98 -4.03
CA PHE A 22 -4.58 12.58 -4.75
C PHE A 22 -4.70 12.35 -6.28
N ASN A 23 -5.82 12.68 -6.94
CA ASN A 23 -5.92 12.68 -8.42
C ASN A 23 -5.31 13.95 -9.02
N ILE A 24 -4.12 14.30 -8.56
CA ILE A 24 -3.31 15.31 -9.22
C ILE A 24 -2.47 14.53 -10.22
N LEU A 25 -2.54 14.90 -11.50
CA LEU A 25 -1.66 14.33 -12.51
C LEU A 25 -0.22 14.44 -12.00
N PRO A 26 0.60 13.39 -12.14
CA PRO A 26 2.00 13.46 -11.72
C PRO A 26 2.68 14.64 -12.43
N PRO A 27 3.75 15.24 -11.87
CA PRO A 27 4.43 16.37 -12.50
C PRO A 27 4.87 16.05 -13.94
N ASP A 28 4.98 17.08 -14.80
CA ASP A 28 5.15 16.92 -16.26
C ASP A 28 6.35 16.06 -16.64
N ASN A 29 7.42 16.10 -15.85
CA ASN A 29 8.59 15.24 -16.00
C ASN A 29 8.25 13.74 -15.91
N ILE A 30 7.25 13.36 -15.12
CA ILE A 30 6.73 11.99 -14.96
C ILE A 30 5.66 11.68 -16.00
N LEU A 31 4.87 12.67 -16.43
CA LEU A 31 3.98 12.51 -17.60
C LEU A 31 4.77 12.25 -18.89
N ASN A 32 5.98 12.81 -18.98
CA ASN A 32 6.92 12.61 -20.07
C ASN A 32 7.77 11.33 -19.94
N ILE A 33 7.70 10.62 -18.79
CA ILE A 33 8.21 9.25 -18.70
C ILE A 33 7.32 8.38 -19.60
N ASN A 34 7.97 7.56 -20.43
CA ASN A 34 7.40 6.79 -21.55
C ASN A 34 6.19 5.87 -21.19
N ILE A 35 5.79 5.82 -19.93
CA ILE A 35 4.73 4.97 -19.37
C ILE A 35 3.40 5.71 -19.27
N ASN A 36 3.37 7.03 -19.03
CA ASN A 36 2.10 7.76 -19.03
C ASN A 36 1.48 7.89 -20.43
N HIS A 37 2.31 7.82 -21.49
CA HIS A 37 1.84 7.68 -22.87
C HIS A 37 1.51 6.24 -23.28
N ASN A 38 2.13 5.22 -22.68
CA ASN A 38 1.97 3.82 -23.10
C ASN A 38 1.13 2.91 -22.17
N ASN A 39 0.80 3.34 -20.94
CA ASN A 39 0.07 2.55 -19.95
C ASN A 39 -1.16 3.25 -19.33
N PRO A 40 -2.18 3.61 -20.12
CA PRO A 40 -3.49 4.02 -19.60
C PRO A 40 -4.29 2.89 -18.91
N ARG A 41 -3.67 1.73 -18.68
CA ARG A 41 -4.29 0.48 -18.18
C ARG A 41 -4.29 0.31 -16.67
N LEU A 42 -3.54 1.12 -15.93
CA LEU A 42 -3.61 1.15 -14.46
C LEU A 42 -4.97 1.62 -13.92
N ILE A 43 -5.86 2.10 -14.81
CA ILE A 43 -7.12 2.74 -14.45
C ILE A 43 -8.35 2.00 -15.04
N ASN A 44 -8.18 1.11 -16.03
CA ASN A 44 -9.31 0.52 -16.76
C ASN A 44 -9.30 -1.01 -16.78
N GLY A 45 -10.31 -1.61 -16.13
CA GLY A 45 -10.85 -2.93 -16.50
C GLY A 45 -10.29 -4.16 -15.78
N TYR A 46 -9.22 -4.03 -14.98
CA TYR A 46 -8.69 -5.13 -14.20
C TYR A 46 -9.15 -5.04 -12.75
N ILE A 47 -9.51 -6.19 -12.17
CA ILE A 47 -9.92 -6.32 -10.77
C ILE A 47 -8.66 -6.64 -9.97
N PRO A 48 -8.12 -5.70 -9.17
CA PRO A 48 -6.98 -6.02 -8.32
C PRO A 48 -7.35 -7.11 -7.32
N ALA A 49 -6.42 -8.03 -7.07
CA ALA A 49 -6.63 -9.15 -6.17
C ALA A 49 -5.52 -9.21 -5.13
N VAL A 50 -5.90 -9.35 -3.86
CA VAL A 50 -4.96 -9.58 -2.77
C VAL A 50 -4.83 -11.07 -2.54
N LYS A 51 -3.60 -11.54 -2.33
CA LYS A 51 -3.30 -12.91 -1.92
C LYS A 51 -2.41 -12.89 -0.69
N GLU A 52 -2.74 -13.74 0.28
CA GLU A 52 -1.79 -14.16 1.31
C GLU A 52 -0.80 -15.14 0.65
N VAL A 53 0.50 -14.93 0.84
CA VAL A 53 1.56 -15.70 0.18
C VAL A 53 2.64 -16.12 1.18
N GLU A 54 3.43 -17.11 0.79
CA GLU A 54 4.62 -17.53 1.54
C GLU A 54 5.74 -16.49 1.43
N LEU A 55 6.66 -16.48 2.42
CA LEU A 55 7.77 -15.53 2.48
C LEU A 55 8.59 -15.45 1.18
N ASN A 56 8.89 -16.58 0.55
CA ASN A 56 9.67 -16.61 -0.70
C ASN A 56 8.95 -15.92 -1.87
N GLU A 57 7.63 -16.10 -1.97
CA GLU A 57 6.81 -15.43 -2.97
C GLU A 57 6.68 -13.93 -2.66
N ALA A 58 6.61 -13.56 -1.38
CA ALA A 58 6.63 -12.16 -0.95
C ALA A 58 7.96 -11.47 -1.33
N ILE A 59 9.11 -12.11 -1.07
CA ILE A 59 10.44 -11.62 -1.46
C ILE A 59 10.50 -11.40 -2.98
N SER A 60 10.12 -12.42 -3.76
CA SER A 60 10.12 -12.33 -5.22
C SER A 60 9.19 -11.21 -5.72
N SER A 61 8.01 -11.07 -5.13
CA SER A 61 7.01 -10.07 -5.55
C SER A 61 7.42 -8.65 -5.21
N VAL A 62 7.98 -8.42 -4.02
CA VAL A 62 8.51 -7.10 -3.61
C VAL A 62 9.72 -6.72 -4.47
N SER A 63 10.62 -7.67 -4.75
CA SER A 63 11.76 -7.44 -5.65
C SER A 63 11.29 -7.07 -7.06
N GLN A 64 10.29 -7.79 -7.58
CA GLN A 64 9.71 -7.50 -8.89
C GLN A 64 9.05 -6.12 -8.93
N LEU A 65 8.27 -5.75 -7.90
CA LEU A 65 7.65 -4.44 -7.76
C LEU A 65 8.71 -3.33 -7.74
N HIS A 66 9.74 -3.47 -6.90
CA HIS A 66 10.82 -2.48 -6.79
C HIS A 66 11.59 -2.32 -8.08
N HIS A 67 11.96 -3.45 -8.72
CA HIS A 67 12.66 -3.43 -9.99
C HIS A 67 11.83 -2.79 -11.11
N SER A 68 10.52 -3.04 -11.15
CA SER A 68 9.62 -2.37 -12.10
C SER A 68 9.66 -0.87 -11.91
N ILE A 69 9.43 -0.39 -10.68
CA ILE A 69 9.40 1.05 -10.36
C ILE A 69 10.73 1.74 -10.75
N LEU A 70 11.86 1.08 -10.46
CA LEU A 70 13.20 1.57 -10.82
C LEU A 70 13.41 1.66 -12.33
N ASN A 71 13.17 0.57 -13.07
CA ASN A 71 13.35 0.53 -14.52
C ASN A 71 12.44 1.50 -15.26
N ASP A 72 11.26 1.71 -14.70
CA ASP A 72 10.26 2.64 -15.20
C ASP A 72 10.65 4.11 -14.94
N GLY A 73 11.71 4.37 -14.17
CA GLY A 73 12.26 5.69 -13.93
C GLY A 73 11.44 6.54 -12.97
N TRP A 74 10.55 5.92 -12.18
CA TRP A 74 9.71 6.64 -11.21
C TRP A 74 10.52 7.39 -10.15
N PHE A 75 11.78 7.04 -9.92
CA PHE A 75 12.63 7.74 -8.95
C PHE A 75 13.63 8.72 -9.58
N ASN A 76 13.72 8.80 -10.92
CA ASN A 76 14.75 9.58 -11.61
C ASN A 76 14.64 11.10 -11.38
N HIS A 77 13.48 11.57 -10.93
CA HIS A 77 13.23 12.98 -10.67
C HIS A 77 13.62 13.41 -9.24
N ILE A 78 14.00 12.46 -8.38
CA ILE A 78 14.37 12.70 -7.00
C ILE A 78 15.89 12.82 -6.95
N LEU A 79 16.38 14.04 -6.71
CA LEU A 79 17.81 14.37 -6.73
C LEU A 79 18.62 13.67 -5.63
N ASP A 80 17.96 13.29 -4.53
CA ASP A 80 18.55 12.50 -3.44
C ASP A 80 17.44 11.68 -2.75
N ILE A 81 17.32 10.41 -3.16
CA ILE A 81 16.33 9.49 -2.60
C ILE A 81 16.63 9.17 -1.13
N ASP A 82 17.85 9.41 -0.64
CA ASP A 82 18.29 8.99 0.68
C ASP A 82 18.35 10.15 1.70
N ASN A 83 18.45 11.42 1.27
CA ASN A 83 18.59 12.58 2.18
C ASN A 83 17.54 13.70 2.05
N GLN A 84 16.31 13.42 1.62
CA GLN A 84 15.29 14.47 1.56
C GLN A 84 14.86 14.96 2.97
N LYS A 85 15.48 16.05 3.43
CA LYS A 85 14.91 16.97 4.42
C LYS A 85 14.00 17.96 3.70
N GLU A 86 12.89 17.49 3.13
CA GLU A 86 11.91 18.40 2.54
C GLU A 86 11.34 19.30 3.64
N THR A 87 11.33 20.60 3.41
CA THR A 87 10.70 21.54 4.35
C THR A 87 9.18 21.40 4.27
N ARG A 88 8.45 21.60 5.39
CA ARG A 88 6.97 21.62 5.43
C ARG A 88 6.33 22.50 4.35
N GLN A 89 7.05 23.50 3.84
CA GLN A 89 6.62 24.41 2.78
C GLN A 89 6.65 23.76 1.38
N GLU A 90 7.62 22.89 1.11
CA GLU A 90 7.78 22.18 -0.19
C GLU A 90 6.75 21.07 -0.34
N ILE A 91 6.45 20.34 0.75
CA ILE A 91 5.40 19.32 0.82
C ILE A 91 4.01 19.88 0.44
N ARG A 92 3.78 21.19 0.65
CA ARG A 92 2.48 21.82 0.31
C ARG A 92 2.27 22.04 -1.19
N ASN A 93 3.31 21.96 -2.01
CA ASN A 93 3.15 22.02 -3.46
C ASN A 93 2.95 20.61 -4.06
N LYS A 94 2.29 20.53 -5.22
CA LYS A 94 1.89 19.27 -5.86
C LYS A 94 3.08 18.34 -6.14
N THR A 95 4.21 18.93 -6.50
CA THR A 95 5.45 18.22 -6.80
C THR A 95 6.04 17.58 -5.54
N GLY A 96 6.02 18.30 -4.40
CA GLY A 96 6.47 17.81 -3.11
C GLY A 96 5.69 16.58 -2.64
N LEU A 97 4.36 16.57 -2.76
CA LEU A 97 3.56 15.38 -2.43
C LEU A 97 3.93 14.16 -3.28
N TRP A 98 4.29 14.37 -4.55
CA TRP A 98 4.66 13.28 -5.43
C TRP A 98 6.07 12.75 -5.17
N ASN A 99 7.02 13.65 -4.89
CA ASN A 99 8.37 13.30 -4.45
C ASN A 99 8.31 12.51 -3.14
N MET A 100 7.59 13.03 -2.13
CA MET A 100 7.33 12.35 -0.86
C MET A 100 6.78 10.95 -1.11
N ARG A 101 5.73 10.82 -1.93
CA ARG A 101 5.13 9.51 -2.23
C ARG A 101 6.15 8.53 -2.81
N CYS A 102 6.94 8.97 -3.79
CA CYS A 102 7.95 8.13 -4.43
C CYS A 102 9.08 7.77 -3.45
N HIS A 103 9.54 8.73 -2.65
CA HIS A 103 10.54 8.52 -1.59
C HIS A 103 10.05 7.53 -0.53
N THR A 104 8.87 7.75 0.06
CA THR A 104 8.25 6.83 1.03
C THR A 104 8.09 5.44 0.44
N THR A 105 7.68 5.33 -0.83
CA THR A 105 7.57 4.04 -1.52
C THR A 105 8.92 3.33 -1.60
N ASN A 106 10.00 4.01 -2.03
CA ASN A 106 11.32 3.42 -2.12
C ASN A 106 11.81 2.96 -0.73
N LYS A 107 11.70 3.83 0.28
CA LYS A 107 12.07 3.53 1.67
C LYS A 107 11.34 2.30 2.21
N MET A 108 10.02 2.22 1.97
CA MET A 108 9.21 1.06 2.38
C MET A 108 9.63 -0.23 1.66
N LEU A 109 9.93 -0.19 0.36
CA LEU A 109 10.37 -1.37 -0.40
C LEU A 109 11.74 -1.88 0.07
N VAL A 110 12.68 -0.97 0.35
CA VAL A 110 13.99 -1.31 0.92
C VAL A 110 13.81 -1.95 2.31
N THR A 111 13.02 -1.31 3.17
CA THR A 111 12.74 -1.81 4.53
C THR A 111 12.05 -3.18 4.50
N MET A 112 11.09 -3.38 3.59
CA MET A 112 10.43 -4.69 3.40
C MET A 112 11.44 -5.76 2.98
N THR A 113 12.33 -5.45 2.04
CA THR A 113 13.36 -6.39 1.56
C THR A 113 14.30 -6.79 2.70
N GLU A 114 14.75 -5.82 3.50
CA GLU A 114 15.58 -6.08 4.67
C GLU A 114 14.87 -6.95 5.71
N LYS A 115 13.60 -6.64 6.05
CA LYS A 115 12.82 -7.44 7.00
C LYS A 115 12.56 -8.85 6.50
N PHE A 116 12.22 -9.03 5.24
CA PHE A 116 11.98 -10.36 4.68
C PHE A 116 13.25 -11.21 4.67
N ASN A 117 14.39 -10.62 4.33
CA ASN A 117 15.68 -11.29 4.41
C ASN A 117 16.05 -11.67 5.85
N LYS A 118 15.81 -10.78 6.81
CA LYS A 118 16.00 -11.07 8.23
C LYS A 118 15.10 -12.23 8.68
N ASN A 119 13.80 -12.18 8.40
CA ASN A 119 12.85 -13.25 8.72
C ASN A 119 13.22 -14.58 8.05
N HIS A 120 13.81 -14.54 6.86
CA HIS A 120 14.28 -15.74 6.16
C HIS A 120 15.49 -16.40 6.86
N LEU A 121 16.38 -15.58 7.44
CA LEU A 121 17.56 -16.03 8.17
C LEU A 121 17.24 -16.46 9.61
N ASP A 122 16.35 -15.74 10.29
CA ASP A 122 16.01 -15.90 11.70
C ASP A 122 14.93 -16.99 11.93
N LYS A 123 15.08 -18.17 11.30
CA LYS A 123 14.21 -19.36 11.53
C LYS A 123 14.19 -19.88 12.99
N LYS A 124 14.74 -19.13 13.95
CA LYS A 124 15.03 -19.58 15.32
C LYS A 124 14.30 -18.87 16.45
N ASP A 125 13.64 -17.74 16.23
CA ASP A 125 12.85 -17.11 17.30
C ASP A 125 11.40 -17.60 17.27
N GLN A 126 11.30 -18.87 17.65
CA GLN A 126 10.09 -19.47 18.19
C GLN A 126 9.77 -18.72 19.49
N TYR A 127 8.96 -17.65 19.45
CA TYR A 127 7.94 -17.28 20.45
C TYR A 127 7.30 -15.91 20.09
N CYS A 128 5.97 -15.92 19.97
CA CYS A 128 5.01 -14.81 20.03
C CYS A 128 4.57 -14.03 18.78
N ASP A 129 5.37 -13.92 17.72
CA ASP A 129 4.98 -13.14 16.52
C ASP A 129 4.66 -14.04 15.32
N THR A 130 3.45 -13.90 14.75
CA THR A 130 3.04 -14.58 13.51
C THR A 130 2.98 -13.60 12.36
N TYR A 131 3.88 -13.73 11.40
CA TYR A 131 3.88 -12.89 10.21
C TYR A 131 2.97 -13.46 9.11
N ALA A 132 2.21 -12.59 8.46
CA ALA A 132 1.49 -12.89 7.23
C ALA A 132 1.89 -11.89 6.15
N TYR A 133 2.10 -12.39 4.93
CA TYR A 133 2.54 -11.60 3.79
C TYR A 133 1.42 -11.50 2.79
N PHE A 134 1.04 -10.29 2.42
CA PHE A 134 -0.02 -10.04 1.45
C PHE A 134 0.54 -9.30 0.24
N ILE A 135 0.23 -9.80 -0.95
CA ILE A 135 0.60 -9.13 -2.21
C ILE A 135 -0.68 -8.76 -2.96
N LEU A 136 -0.73 -7.51 -3.39
CA LEU A 136 -1.77 -6.98 -4.27
C LEU A 136 -1.30 -7.12 -5.71
N TYR A 137 -2.08 -7.79 -6.53
CA TYR A 137 -1.81 -8.00 -7.95
C TYR A 137 -2.84 -7.29 -8.82
N ILE A 138 -2.40 -6.82 -9.98
CA ILE A 138 -3.24 -6.68 -11.17
C ILE A 138 -2.83 -7.81 -12.11
N ASP A 139 -3.77 -8.72 -12.38
CA ASP A 139 -3.52 -10.02 -13.02
C ASP A 139 -2.44 -10.85 -12.31
N ARG A 140 -1.20 -10.73 -12.77
CA ARG A 140 0.00 -11.45 -12.28
C ARG A 140 1.14 -10.50 -11.94
N ILE A 141 0.90 -9.19 -11.99
CA ILE A 141 1.91 -8.18 -11.74
C ILE A 141 1.71 -7.67 -10.32
N PRO A 142 2.72 -7.78 -9.44
CA PRO A 142 2.63 -7.24 -8.10
C PRO A 142 2.63 -5.72 -8.19
N ILE A 143 1.66 -5.11 -7.52
CA ILE A 143 1.44 -3.66 -7.50
C ILE A 143 1.38 -3.08 -6.09
N GLY A 144 1.42 -3.95 -5.08
CA GLY A 144 1.51 -3.56 -3.68
C GLY A 144 1.82 -4.76 -2.81
N ALA A 145 2.28 -4.49 -1.60
CA ALA A 145 2.64 -5.49 -0.62
C ALA A 145 2.29 -4.99 0.77
N MET A 146 2.05 -5.93 1.69
CA MET A 146 1.81 -5.64 3.09
C MET A 146 2.41 -6.75 3.96
N LEU A 147 3.12 -6.34 5.01
CA LEU A 147 3.58 -7.20 6.09
C LEU A 147 2.64 -7.00 7.27
N PHE A 148 1.96 -8.07 7.65
CA PHE A 148 1.07 -8.13 8.80
C PHE A 148 1.77 -8.91 9.92
N LYS A 149 1.67 -8.39 11.13
CA LYS A 149 2.26 -8.97 12.34
C LYS A 149 1.14 -9.27 13.34
N GLY A 150 0.84 -10.55 13.54
CA GLY A 150 -0.05 -11.04 14.58
C GLY A 150 0.71 -11.37 15.85
N TYR A 151 0.03 -11.28 16.99
CA TYR A 151 0.56 -11.68 18.29
C TYR A 151 -0.20 -12.91 18.77
N THR A 152 0.51 -13.91 19.30
CA THR A 152 -0.11 -15.13 19.83
C THR A 152 -0.19 -15.15 21.35
N ASP A 153 0.21 -14.07 22.03
CA ASP A 153 0.28 -14.02 23.50
C ASP A 153 -1.06 -13.61 24.13
N GLU A 154 -1.26 -13.96 25.40
CA GLU A 154 -2.53 -13.83 26.15
C GLU A 154 -2.88 -12.38 26.53
N SER A 155 -1.99 -11.42 26.26
CA SER A 155 -2.28 -9.99 26.46
C SER A 155 -3.05 -9.42 25.28
N ILE A 156 -3.94 -8.44 25.54
CA ILE A 156 -4.76 -7.79 24.49
C ILE A 156 -3.84 -6.90 23.63
N VAL A 157 -3.15 -7.52 22.68
CA VAL A 157 -2.33 -6.86 21.67
C VAL A 157 -3.04 -7.02 20.33
N TYR A 158 -3.50 -5.91 19.77
CA TYR A 158 -4.04 -5.93 18.42
C TYR A 158 -2.93 -6.16 17.41
N PRO A 159 -3.16 -6.97 16.36
CA PRO A 159 -2.19 -7.18 15.30
C PRO A 159 -1.86 -5.88 14.59
N GLU A 160 -0.67 -5.83 14.02
CA GLU A 160 -0.08 -4.64 13.41
C GLU A 160 0.07 -4.80 11.89
N ILE A 161 -0.23 -3.73 11.16
CA ILE A 161 0.20 -3.54 9.79
C ILE A 161 1.58 -2.88 9.87
N GLU A 162 2.61 -3.71 9.88
CA GLU A 162 3.98 -3.28 10.14
C GLU A 162 4.57 -2.53 8.94
N LEU A 163 4.28 -2.99 7.72
CA LEU A 163 4.68 -2.32 6.48
C LEU A 163 3.57 -2.45 5.45
N LEU A 164 3.28 -1.36 4.72
CA LEU A 164 2.37 -1.34 3.59
C LEU A 164 2.94 -0.46 2.48
N VAL A 165 2.95 -0.98 1.26
CA VAL A 165 3.42 -0.22 0.10
C VAL A 165 2.58 -0.54 -1.13
N THR A 166 2.36 0.46 -1.96
CA THR A 166 1.77 0.31 -3.29
C THR A 166 2.62 1.05 -4.31
N HIS A 167 2.56 0.61 -5.56
CA HIS A 167 3.20 1.30 -6.66
C HIS A 167 2.79 2.80 -6.67
N PRO A 168 3.72 3.76 -6.86
CA PRO A 168 3.43 5.18 -6.67
C PRO A 168 2.41 5.70 -7.70
N GLY A 169 2.38 5.11 -8.89
CA GLY A 169 1.39 5.42 -9.93
C GLY A 169 -0.02 4.88 -9.71
N ILE A 170 -0.28 4.07 -8.67
CA ILE A 170 -1.59 3.41 -8.49
C ILE A 170 -2.36 4.05 -7.34
N GLN A 171 -3.64 4.32 -7.55
CA GLN A 171 -4.47 4.97 -6.54
C GLN A 171 -5.67 4.12 -6.18
N ASN A 172 -6.25 4.38 -5.01
CA ASN A 172 -7.51 3.78 -4.56
C ASN A 172 -7.53 2.24 -4.55
N CYS A 173 -6.40 1.58 -4.33
CA CYS A 173 -6.33 0.11 -4.23
C CYS A 173 -5.76 -0.37 -2.89
N ALA A 174 -5.10 0.50 -2.13
CA ALA A 174 -4.49 0.16 -0.84
C ALA A 174 -5.53 -0.32 0.19
N TYR A 175 -6.80 0.08 0.04
CA TYR A 175 -7.88 -0.40 0.90
C TYR A 175 -8.09 -1.92 0.80
N LEU A 176 -7.74 -2.55 -0.32
CA LEU A 176 -7.87 -4.01 -0.47
C LEU A 176 -6.87 -4.75 0.44
N LEU A 177 -5.64 -4.23 0.56
CA LEU A 177 -4.66 -4.73 1.53
C LEU A 177 -5.16 -4.49 2.96
N MET A 178 -5.77 -3.34 3.22
CA MET A 178 -6.38 -3.04 4.51
C MET A 178 -7.52 -4.01 4.87
N GLU A 179 -8.41 -4.30 3.92
CA GLU A 179 -9.47 -5.32 4.10
C GLU A 179 -8.87 -6.69 4.41
N ALA A 180 -7.78 -7.07 3.74
CA ALA A 180 -7.09 -8.32 4.03
C ALA A 180 -6.52 -8.35 5.46
N ALA A 181 -5.90 -7.26 5.94
CA ALA A 181 -5.40 -7.16 7.32
C ALA A 181 -6.52 -7.26 8.35
N VAL A 182 -7.62 -6.52 8.14
CA VAL A 182 -8.79 -6.55 9.03
C VAL A 182 -9.39 -7.95 9.06
N ASN A 183 -9.52 -8.62 7.92
CA ASN A 183 -10.07 -9.97 7.88
C ASN A 183 -9.13 -11.01 8.48
N LYS A 184 -7.81 -10.85 8.31
CA LYS A 184 -6.82 -11.69 8.99
C LYS A 184 -6.90 -11.51 10.50
N SER A 185 -7.01 -10.27 10.98
CA SER A 185 -7.24 -9.94 12.38
C SER A 185 -8.51 -10.61 12.94
N TYR A 186 -9.60 -10.60 12.17
CA TYR A 186 -10.83 -11.30 12.55
C TYR A 186 -10.62 -12.82 12.66
N GLN A 187 -9.91 -13.43 11.70
CA GLN A 187 -9.62 -14.87 11.70
C GLN A 187 -8.80 -15.33 12.91
N ILE A 188 -7.89 -14.48 13.41
CA ILE A 188 -7.07 -14.77 14.59
C ILE A 188 -7.74 -14.35 15.92
N GLY A 189 -9.03 -14.00 15.90
CA GLY A 189 -9.81 -13.72 17.10
C GLY A 189 -9.79 -12.26 17.59
N CYS A 190 -9.16 -11.34 16.84
CA CYS A 190 -9.06 -9.93 17.23
C CYS A 190 -10.21 -9.05 16.70
N ILE A 191 -11.32 -9.66 16.25
CA ILE A 191 -12.57 -8.99 15.81
C ILE A 191 -12.30 -7.93 14.71
N GLY A 192 -11.24 -8.13 13.93
CA GLY A 192 -10.83 -7.21 12.87
C GLY A 192 -10.09 -5.96 13.33
N ASN A 193 -9.81 -5.82 14.62
CA ASN A 193 -9.05 -4.68 15.12
C ASN A 193 -7.59 -4.76 14.67
N VAL A 194 -7.05 -3.66 14.16
CA VAL A 194 -5.66 -3.59 13.70
C VAL A 194 -5.01 -2.28 14.15
N LYS A 195 -3.69 -2.30 14.36
CA LYS A 195 -2.87 -1.12 14.58
C LYS A 195 -1.95 -0.88 13.39
N LEU A 196 -1.50 0.36 13.25
CA LEU A 196 -0.38 0.69 12.35
C LEU A 196 0.39 1.90 12.89
N LEU A 197 1.67 1.97 12.52
CA LEU A 197 2.48 3.16 12.70
C LEU A 197 2.24 4.14 11.56
N MET A 198 1.96 5.39 11.92
CA MET A 198 1.73 6.44 10.94
C MET A 198 3.04 6.75 10.19
N ALA A 199 3.00 6.64 8.86
CA ALA A 199 4.17 6.93 8.03
C ALA A 199 4.58 8.41 8.08
N GLU A 200 3.60 9.32 7.92
CA GLU A 200 3.78 10.77 7.94
C GLU A 200 2.52 11.43 8.55
N GLU A 201 2.69 12.48 9.36
CA GLU A 201 1.60 13.18 10.06
C GLU A 201 0.57 13.75 9.08
N GLU A 202 1.05 14.29 7.97
CA GLU A 202 0.24 14.91 6.93
C GLU A 202 -0.74 13.91 6.29
N LEU A 203 -0.46 12.61 6.32
CA LEU A 203 -1.32 11.59 5.71
C LEU A 203 -2.56 11.24 6.56
N TYR A 204 -2.60 11.63 7.83
CA TYR A 204 -3.70 11.29 8.73
C TYR A 204 -5.08 11.69 8.19
N GLY A 205 -5.27 12.98 7.90
CA GLY A 205 -6.55 13.49 7.43
C GLY A 205 -6.95 13.00 6.03
N TYR A 206 -5.96 12.74 5.16
CA TYR A 206 -6.22 12.41 3.75
C TYR A 206 -6.36 10.91 3.49
N VAL A 207 -5.81 10.07 4.35
CA VAL A 207 -5.74 8.61 4.15
C VAL A 207 -6.30 7.88 5.35
N TYR A 208 -5.63 7.97 6.51
CA TYR A 208 -5.91 7.09 7.64
C TYR A 208 -7.28 7.36 8.27
N ALA A 209 -7.62 8.61 8.56
CA ALA A 209 -8.92 8.98 9.15
C ALA A 209 -10.10 8.58 8.23
N ARG A 210 -9.92 8.66 6.90
CA ARG A 210 -10.94 8.25 5.92
C ARG A 210 -11.13 6.75 5.86
N MET A 211 -10.10 5.98 6.24
CA MET A 211 -10.18 4.54 6.43
C MET A 211 -10.75 4.16 7.81
N GLY A 212 -11.11 5.11 8.65
CA GLY A 212 -11.68 4.87 9.97
C GLY A 212 -10.65 4.65 11.08
N PHE A 213 -9.36 4.93 10.81
CA PHE A 213 -8.33 4.93 11.85
C PHE A 213 -8.50 6.13 12.78
N THR A 214 -8.21 5.91 14.07
CA THR A 214 -8.13 6.93 15.11
C THR A 214 -6.78 6.85 15.81
N HIS A 215 -6.36 7.94 16.45
CA HIS A 215 -5.13 7.94 17.23
C HIS A 215 -5.24 7.01 18.44
N TRP A 216 -4.24 6.13 18.59
CA TRP A 216 -4.03 5.32 19.79
C TRP A 216 -2.95 5.95 20.68
N THR A 217 -1.83 6.33 20.08
CA THR A 217 -0.76 7.14 20.69
C THR A 217 -0.38 8.30 19.76
N CYS A 218 0.75 8.99 20.02
CA CYS A 218 1.22 10.07 19.16
C CYS A 218 1.48 9.60 17.71
N ASN A 219 2.04 8.40 17.55
CA ASN A 219 2.49 7.89 16.26
C ASN A 219 1.77 6.60 15.82
N GLU A 220 0.98 5.98 16.70
CA GLU A 220 0.21 4.79 16.38
C GLU A 220 -1.26 5.13 16.16
N LEU A 221 -1.82 4.46 15.16
CA LEU A 221 -3.24 4.48 14.86
C LEU A 221 -3.86 3.12 15.15
N ILE A 222 -5.13 3.14 15.52
CA ILE A 222 -5.97 1.96 15.68
C ILE A 222 -7.16 2.04 14.73
N LEU A 223 -7.54 0.90 14.17
CA LEU A 223 -8.80 0.72 13.48
C LEU A 223 -9.63 -0.33 14.23
N ILE A 224 -10.83 0.09 14.64
CA ILE A 224 -11.86 -0.78 15.23
C ILE A 224 -13.04 -0.79 14.25
N PRO A 225 -13.12 -1.75 13.31
CA PRO A 225 -14.08 -1.69 12.22
C PRO A 225 -15.54 -1.79 12.70
N SER A 226 -15.79 -2.43 13.86
CA SER A 226 -17.12 -2.49 14.48
C SER A 226 -17.63 -1.14 15.00
N GLN A 227 -16.74 -0.16 15.21
CA GLN A 227 -17.05 1.20 15.67
C GLN A 227 -16.99 2.21 14.52
N SER A 228 -16.78 1.77 13.28
CA SER A 228 -16.49 2.63 12.16
C SER A 228 -17.61 2.63 11.12
N ASP A 229 -18.14 3.81 10.82
CA ASP A 229 -19.15 4.02 9.77
C ASP A 229 -18.61 3.87 8.34
N VAL A 230 -17.35 3.50 8.16
CA VAL A 230 -16.77 3.19 6.84
C VAL A 230 -16.44 1.70 6.66
N TRP A 231 -16.78 0.86 7.64
CA TRP A 231 -16.65 -0.59 7.57
C TRP A 231 -17.99 -1.28 7.78
N ILE A 232 -18.17 -2.45 7.16
CA ILE A 232 -19.34 -3.30 7.35
C ILE A 232 -18.90 -4.75 7.47
N PHE A 233 -19.44 -5.46 8.45
CA PHE A 233 -19.25 -6.90 8.56
C PHE A 233 -20.26 -7.64 7.68
N THR A 234 -19.78 -8.48 6.77
CA THR A 234 -20.60 -9.26 5.84
C THR A 234 -20.30 -10.75 6.01
N PRO A 235 -21.03 -11.46 6.90
CA PRO A 235 -20.85 -12.90 7.10
C PRO A 235 -20.87 -13.73 5.80
N PRO A 236 -21.77 -13.47 4.82
CA PRO A 236 -21.78 -14.21 3.55
C PRO A 236 -20.52 -14.06 2.71
N HIS A 237 -19.70 -13.04 2.98
CA HIS A 237 -18.45 -12.76 2.28
C HIS A 237 -17.21 -13.01 3.16
N GLY A 238 -17.41 -13.64 4.32
CA GLY A 238 -16.31 -14.11 5.16
C GLY A 238 -15.59 -13.03 5.96
N GLY A 239 -16.16 -11.83 6.12
CA GLY A 239 -15.52 -10.81 6.96
C GLY A 239 -16.00 -9.37 6.74
N TYR A 240 -15.17 -8.44 7.20
CA TYR A 240 -15.30 -7.01 7.04
C TYR A 240 -15.00 -6.56 5.60
N ARG A 241 -15.72 -5.53 5.17
CA ARG A 241 -15.51 -4.80 3.92
C ARG A 241 -15.51 -3.31 4.18
N PHE A 242 -14.67 -2.60 3.44
CA PHE A 242 -14.60 -1.16 3.43
C PHE A 242 -15.71 -0.61 2.54
N LYS A 243 -16.66 0.12 3.13
CA LYS A 243 -17.74 0.82 2.42
C LYS A 243 -17.41 2.27 2.09
N GLY A 244 -16.27 2.76 2.59
CA GLY A 244 -15.91 4.17 2.50
C GLY A 244 -16.01 4.67 1.06
N THR A 245 -16.84 5.69 0.86
CA THR A 245 -16.85 6.43 -0.40
C THR A 245 -15.55 7.22 -0.46
N CYS A 246 -14.87 7.20 -1.61
CA CYS A 246 -13.79 8.16 -1.89
C CYS A 246 -14.28 9.63 -1.93
N LEU A 247 -15.49 9.94 -1.45
CA LEU A 247 -16.16 11.23 -1.53
C LEU A 247 -17.07 11.44 -0.30
N LYS A 248 -16.73 12.42 0.52
CA LYS A 248 -17.67 13.50 0.82
C LYS A 248 -17.01 14.75 0.28
N SER A 249 -17.63 15.40 -0.70
CA SER A 249 -17.34 16.80 -0.98
C SER A 249 -17.59 17.56 0.31
N ILE A 250 -16.57 18.28 0.76
CA ILE A 250 -16.78 19.35 1.72
C ILE A 250 -17.32 20.49 0.85
N ASP A 251 -18.60 20.82 1.04
CA ASP A 251 -19.22 22.04 0.50
C ASP A 251 -18.56 23.29 1.10
#